data_AF-A0AAV1XL52-F1
#
_entry.id   AF-A0AAV1XL52-F1
#
_cell.length_a   1.000
_cell.length_b   1.000
_cell.length_c   1.000
_cell.angle_alpha   90.00
_cell.angle_beta   90.00
_cell.angle_gamma   90.00
#
_symmetry.space_group_name_H-M   'P 1'
#
loop_
_entity.id
_entity.type
_entity.pdbx_description
1 polymer ?
#
loop_
_entity_poly.entity_id
_entity_poly.type
_entity_poly.pdbx_seq_one_letter_code
_entity_poly.pdbx_strand_id
1 'polypeptide(L)'
;MEIAFPIHDFHGSRGPHPRLSKNNTTMVPCGLENKGKLYISKSSPKCVLDAYLMQFQNDFSHFLESRSHEMVNGGKMVLSLLGRESMDPTVPHSCYHWELLAHALMAMVSEEENVDCFDAPYYAPCIEEMKLEIEKEGSFMLDSHNVYEIDGMLERNHQLAHWGCYQVVSVLLGP
;
A
#
# COMPACT_ATOMS: atom_id res chain seq x y z
N MET A 1 -1.08 25.79 3.43
CA MET A 1 -0.24 24.58 3.44
C MET A 1 -0.90 23.64 4.41
N GLU A 2 -1.41 22.52 3.89
CA GLU A 2 -1.99 21.45 4.69
C GLU A 2 -0.99 20.29 4.75
N ILE A 3 -0.71 19.79 5.95
CA ILE A 3 0.00 18.52 6.10
C ILE A 3 -1.09 17.48 6.26
N ALA A 4 -1.32 16.72 5.20
CA ALA A 4 -2.23 15.60 5.24
C ALA A 4 -1.38 14.34 5.39
N PHE A 5 -1.61 13.58 6.45
CA PHE A 5 -1.14 12.21 6.50
C PHE A 5 -2.19 11.39 5.76
N PRO A 6 -1.88 10.79 4.61
CA PRO A 6 -2.74 9.74 4.07
C PRO A 6 -2.90 8.71 5.17
N ILE A 7 -4.12 8.23 5.35
CA ILE A 7 -4.38 7.25 6.39
C ILE A 7 -3.45 6.08 6.09
N HIS A 8 -2.52 5.77 7.01
CA HIS A 8 -1.53 4.69 6.86
C HIS A 8 -2.20 3.35 6.50
N ASP A 9 -3.48 3.25 6.81
CA ASP A 9 -4.44 2.28 6.31
C ASP A 9 -5.51 3.07 5.55
N PHE A 10 -5.55 3.06 4.22
CA PHE A 10 -6.71 3.58 3.49
C PHE A 10 -7.94 2.78 3.95
N HIS A 11 -8.69 3.33 4.91
CA HIS A 11 -9.86 2.70 5.52
C HIS A 11 -11.03 2.79 4.54
N GLY A 12 -10.89 2.08 3.42
CA GLY A 12 -11.98 1.57 2.62
C GLY A 12 -12.03 0.07 2.85
N SER A 13 -12.51 -0.38 4.02
CA SER A 13 -12.76 -1.81 4.28
C SER A 13 -13.82 -2.36 3.31
N ARG A 14 -13.40 -2.71 2.10
CA ARG A 14 -13.65 -4.09 1.68
C ARG A 14 -12.54 -4.88 2.35
N GLY A 15 -12.92 -5.75 3.29
CA GLY A 15 -12.05 -6.86 3.67
C GLY A 15 -11.63 -7.65 2.42
N PRO A 16 -10.74 -8.65 2.54
CA PRO A 16 -10.31 -9.46 1.41
C PRO A 16 -11.56 -9.88 0.63
N HIS A 17 -11.51 -9.72 -0.70
CA HIS A 17 -12.61 -9.93 -1.63
C HIS A 17 -13.68 -10.91 -1.12
N PRO A 18 -14.98 -10.58 -1.21
CA PRO A 18 -16.03 -11.42 -0.65
C PRO A 18 -15.91 -12.83 -1.20
N ARG A 19 -15.92 -13.83 -0.29
CA ARG A 19 -16.23 -15.22 -0.62
C ARG A 19 -17.45 -15.21 -1.55
N LEU A 20 -17.36 -15.94 -2.66
CA LEU A 20 -18.53 -16.31 -3.44
C LEU A 20 -19.61 -16.83 -2.50
N SER A 21 -20.69 -16.07 -2.35
CA SER A 21 -21.96 -16.64 -1.94
C SER A 21 -22.37 -17.65 -3.01
N LYS A 22 -22.86 -18.82 -2.59
CA LYS A 22 -23.21 -19.98 -3.44
C LYS A 22 -24.39 -19.75 -4.40
N ASN A 23 -24.64 -18.54 -4.84
CA ASN A 23 -25.80 -18.17 -5.65
C ASN A 23 -25.53 -16.91 -6.47
N ASN A 24 -25.17 -17.16 -7.74
CA ASN A 24 -25.45 -16.36 -8.95
C ASN A 24 -24.21 -15.78 -9.68
N THR A 25 -23.80 -16.55 -10.69
CA THR A 25 -23.45 -16.17 -12.08
C THR A 25 -22.77 -14.82 -12.34
N THR A 26 -21.46 -14.75 -12.15
CA THR A 26 -20.52 -14.25 -13.18
C THR A 26 -19.11 -14.71 -12.83
N MET A 27 -18.48 -15.46 -13.74
CA MET A 27 -17.20 -16.11 -13.53
C MET A 27 -16.06 -15.11 -13.73
N VAL A 28 -15.32 -14.80 -12.66
CA VAL A 28 -13.90 -14.44 -12.75
C VAL A 28 -13.13 -15.50 -11.95
N PRO A 29 -12.29 -16.33 -12.57
CA PRO A 29 -11.53 -17.33 -11.84
C PRO A 29 -10.32 -16.66 -11.22
N CYS A 30 -10.41 -16.26 -9.96
CA CYS A 30 -9.20 -15.99 -9.19
C CYS A 30 -9.40 -16.43 -7.74
N GLY A 31 -8.89 -17.63 -7.45
CA GLY A 31 -8.55 -18.02 -6.09
C GLY A 31 -7.36 -17.17 -5.64
N LEU A 32 -7.65 -15.95 -5.19
CA LEU A 32 -6.72 -14.98 -4.59
C LEU A 32 -6.22 -15.51 -3.24
N GLU A 33 -5.55 -16.66 -3.24
CA GLU A 33 -4.92 -17.21 -2.03
C GLU A 33 -3.45 -16.78 -2.05
N ASN A 34 -3.10 -15.82 -1.20
CA ASN A 34 -1.70 -15.43 -0.95
C ASN A 34 -1.07 -16.38 0.07
N LYS A 35 -0.96 -17.67 -0.30
CA LYS A 35 -0.67 -18.77 0.63
C LYS A 35 0.56 -18.53 1.50
N GLY A 36 0.38 -18.65 2.81
CA GLY A 36 1.41 -18.48 3.84
C GLY A 36 1.98 -17.06 3.92
N LYS A 37 1.31 -16.06 3.33
CA LYS A 37 1.75 -14.67 3.28
C LYS A 37 0.64 -13.77 3.78
N LEU A 38 1.01 -12.75 4.55
CA LEU A 38 0.10 -11.69 4.99
C LEU A 38 0.15 -10.45 4.10
N TYR A 39 1.05 -10.40 3.13
CA TYR A 39 1.28 -9.26 2.25
C TYR A 39 2.01 -9.70 0.97
N ILE A 40 2.26 -8.78 0.04
CA ILE A 40 3.02 -9.05 -1.19
C ILE A 40 4.41 -9.61 -0.86
N SER A 41 4.74 -10.73 -1.50
CA SER A 41 6.05 -11.39 -1.42
C SER A 41 6.45 -11.91 -2.81
N LYS A 42 7.70 -12.36 -2.96
CA LYS A 42 8.23 -12.91 -4.22
C LYS A 42 7.49 -14.13 -4.73
N SER A 43 6.83 -14.86 -3.82
CA SER A 43 6.03 -16.05 -4.15
C SER A 43 4.56 -15.72 -4.42
N SER A 44 4.13 -14.47 -4.24
CA SER A 44 2.74 -14.07 -4.46
C SER A 44 2.39 -14.13 -5.95
N PRO A 45 1.21 -14.64 -6.32
CA PRO A 45 0.79 -14.66 -7.72
C PRO A 45 0.52 -13.24 -8.22
N LYS A 46 0.71 -13.01 -9.53
CA LYS A 46 0.54 -11.67 -10.14
C LYS A 46 -0.83 -11.03 -9.84
N CYS A 47 -1.89 -11.83 -9.78
CA CYS A 47 -3.23 -11.32 -9.46
C CYS A 47 -3.32 -10.66 -8.08
N VAL A 48 -2.53 -11.11 -7.10
CA VAL A 48 -2.46 -10.48 -5.77
C VAL A 48 -1.78 -9.11 -5.89
N LEU A 49 -0.64 -9.03 -6.58
CA LEU A 49 0.05 -7.75 -6.81
C LEU A 49 -0.86 -6.74 -7.51
N ASP A 50 -1.57 -7.17 -8.55
CA ASP A 50 -2.50 -6.33 -9.31
C ASP A 50 -3.68 -5.87 -8.44
N ALA A 51 -4.20 -6.73 -7.55
CA ALA A 51 -5.28 -6.38 -6.63
C ALA A 51 -4.87 -5.29 -5.62
N TYR A 52 -3.70 -5.44 -5.00
CA TYR A 52 -3.15 -4.44 -4.08
C TYR A 52 -2.92 -3.09 -4.78
N LEU A 53 -2.32 -3.10 -5.97
CA LEU A 53 -2.10 -1.88 -6.75
C LEU A 53 -3.43 -1.20 -7.12
N MET A 54 -4.41 -1.98 -7.58
CA MET A 54 -5.73 -1.44 -7.95
C MET A 54 -6.46 -0.82 -6.76
N GLN A 55 -6.37 -1.45 -5.57
CA GLN A 55 -6.97 -0.88 -4.36
C GLN A 55 -6.29 0.43 -3.97
N PHE A 56 -4.95 0.47 -3.94
CA PHE A 56 -4.20 1.70 -3.70
C PHE A 56 -4.59 2.82 -4.65
N GLN A 57 -4.66 2.54 -5.96
CA GLN A 57 -5.02 3.53 -6.97
C GLN A 57 -6.42 4.12 -6.72
N ASN A 58 -7.41 3.27 -6.44
CA ASN A 58 -8.77 3.73 -6.17
C ASN A 58 -8.84 4.58 -4.90
N ASP A 59 -8.23 4.11 -3.81
CA ASP A 59 -8.30 4.79 -2.52
C ASP A 59 -7.52 6.12 -2.55
N PHE A 60 -6.37 6.15 -3.22
CA PHE A 60 -5.56 7.35 -3.37
C PHE A 60 -6.24 8.38 -4.28
N SER A 61 -6.84 7.94 -5.39
CA SER A 61 -7.63 8.80 -6.27
C SER A 61 -8.80 9.46 -5.53
N HIS A 62 -9.58 8.68 -4.79
CA HIS A 62 -10.68 9.22 -3.99
C HIS A 62 -10.21 10.16 -2.87
N PHE A 63 -9.06 9.89 -2.28
CA PHE A 63 -8.45 10.79 -1.30
C PHE A 63 -8.11 12.14 -1.93
N LEU A 64 -7.46 12.14 -3.11
CA LEU A 64 -7.13 13.36 -3.84
C LEU A 64 -8.40 14.13 -4.23
N GLU A 65 -9.37 13.46 -4.85
CA GLU A 65 -10.67 14.05 -5.22
C GLU A 65 -11.36 14.71 -4.01
N SER A 66 -11.40 14.02 -2.86
CA SER A 66 -12.01 14.57 -1.65
C SER A 66 -11.26 15.81 -1.14
N ARG A 67 -9.93 15.82 -1.19
CA ARG A 67 -9.11 16.96 -0.76
C ARG A 67 -9.21 18.14 -1.70
N SER A 68 -9.41 17.94 -3.00
CA SER A 68 -9.53 19.05 -3.95
C SER A 68 -10.77 19.90 -3.67
N HIS A 69 -11.87 19.29 -3.20
CA HIS A 69 -13.10 19.99 -2.82
C HIS A 69 -12.99 20.81 -1.52
N GLU A 70 -12.08 20.43 -0.62
CA GLU A 70 -11.90 21.09 0.67
C GLU A 70 -10.84 22.20 0.65
N MET A 71 -9.95 22.15 -0.34
CA MET A 71 -8.81 23.06 -0.44
C MET A 71 -9.15 24.39 -1.12
N VAL A 72 -8.51 25.45 -0.66
CA VAL A 72 -8.56 26.77 -1.30
C VAL A 72 -7.70 26.81 -2.57
N ASN A 73 -8.09 27.62 -3.56
CA ASN A 73 -7.33 27.81 -4.79
C ASN A 73 -5.86 28.18 -4.51
N GLY A 74 -4.94 27.51 -5.22
CA GLY A 74 -3.49 27.64 -4.98
C GLY A 74 -3.01 26.98 -3.67
N GLY A 75 -3.87 26.20 -3.01
CA GLY A 75 -3.52 25.43 -1.83
C GLY A 75 -2.47 24.37 -2.13
N LYS A 76 -1.52 24.21 -1.21
CA LYS A 76 -0.49 23.17 -1.24
C LYS A 76 -0.75 22.15 -0.14
N MET A 77 -0.66 20.87 -0.50
CA MET A 77 -0.79 19.72 0.39
C MET A 77 0.51 18.92 0.39
N VAL A 78 0.97 18.54 1.57
CA VAL A 78 2.12 17.64 1.74
C VAL A 78 1.62 16.31 2.28
N LEU A 79 1.96 15.22 1.59
CA LEU A 79 1.61 13.84 1.88
C LEU A 79 2.86 13.08 2.34
N SER A 80 2.74 12.30 3.41
CA SER A 80 3.82 11.43 3.89
C SER A 80 3.31 9.99 4.02
N LEU A 81 3.89 9.09 3.23
CA LEU A 81 3.48 7.68 3.11
C LEU A 81 4.67 6.78 3.36
N LEU A 82 4.46 5.67 4.06
CA LEU A 82 5.43 4.57 3.99
C LEU A 82 5.34 3.99 2.58
N GLY A 83 6.45 3.99 1.87
CA GLY A 83 6.53 3.58 0.48
C GLY A 83 7.75 2.72 0.21
N ARG A 84 8.10 2.66 -1.07
CA ARG A 84 9.27 1.91 -1.56
C ARG A 84 9.98 2.68 -2.67
N GLU A 85 11.26 2.39 -2.87
CA GLU A 85 12.03 2.98 -3.96
C GLU A 85 11.90 2.21 -5.28
N SER A 86 11.75 0.89 -5.19
CA SER A 86 11.66 0.03 -6.36
C SER A 86 10.24 0.01 -6.92
N MET A 87 10.11 0.00 -8.25
CA MET A 87 8.83 -0.30 -8.89
C MET A 87 8.35 -1.73 -8.61
N ASP A 88 9.25 -2.66 -8.30
CA ASP A 88 8.90 -4.03 -7.90
C ASP A 88 8.38 -4.06 -6.44
N PRO A 89 7.09 -4.39 -6.20
CA PRO A 89 6.53 -4.41 -4.86
C PRO A 89 6.95 -5.63 -4.03
N THR A 90 7.67 -6.60 -4.62
CA THR A 90 8.12 -7.83 -3.94
C THR A 90 9.48 -7.69 -3.24
N VAL A 91 10.11 -6.52 -3.34
CA VAL A 91 11.45 -6.27 -2.78
C VAL A 91 11.38 -6.21 -1.25
N PRO A 92 12.29 -6.87 -0.49
CA PRO A 92 12.15 -7.11 0.95
C PRO A 92 11.97 -5.88 1.85
N HIS A 93 12.44 -4.71 1.39
CA HIS A 93 12.47 -3.47 2.18
C HIS A 93 11.07 -2.89 2.43
N SER A 94 10.05 -3.30 1.68
CA SER A 94 8.66 -2.84 1.85
C SER A 94 7.77 -3.79 2.66
N CYS A 95 8.26 -5.01 2.98
CA CYS A 95 7.40 -6.09 3.50
C CYS A 95 7.99 -6.87 4.69
N TYR A 96 9.18 -6.52 5.17
CA TYR A 96 9.91 -7.32 6.17
C TYR A 96 9.11 -7.56 7.46
N HIS A 97 8.43 -6.54 8.01
CA HIS A 97 7.61 -6.73 9.22
C HIS A 97 6.40 -7.65 8.98
N TRP A 98 5.81 -7.63 7.78
CA TRP A 98 4.67 -8.49 7.43
C TRP A 98 5.12 -9.93 7.24
N GLU A 99 6.31 -10.16 6.67
CA GLU A 99 6.89 -11.49 6.60
C GLU A 99 7.21 -12.04 8.00
N LEU A 100 7.81 -11.25 8.88
CA LEU A 100 8.06 -11.67 10.28
C LEU A 100 6.77 -12.00 11.01
N LEU A 101 5.72 -11.19 10.83
CA LEU A 101 4.42 -11.44 11.43
C LEU A 101 3.80 -12.73 10.87
N ALA A 102 3.91 -12.99 9.56
CA ALA A 102 3.43 -14.22 8.94
C ALA A 102 4.10 -15.44 9.55
N HIS A 103 5.43 -15.43 9.69
CA HIS A 103 6.18 -16.52 10.32
C HIS A 103 5.79 -16.72 11.78
N ALA A 104 5.61 -15.63 12.54
CA ALA A 104 5.18 -15.71 13.93
C ALA A 104 3.77 -16.30 14.05
N LEU A 105 2.82 -15.88 13.21
CA LEU A 105 1.46 -16.43 13.18
C LEU A 105 1.46 -17.91 12.78
N MET A 106 2.22 -18.29 11.75
CA MET A 106 2.39 -19.69 11.33
C MET A 106 2.98 -20.56 12.45
N ALA A 107 3.86 -20.01 13.29
CA ALA A 107 4.43 -20.73 14.43
C ALA A 107 3.48 -20.85 15.63
N MET A 108 2.50 -19.95 15.75
CA MET A 108 1.56 -19.91 16.87
C MET A 108 0.21 -20.59 16.58
N VAL A 109 -0.23 -20.61 15.33
CA VAL A 109 -1.51 -21.18 14.92
C VAL A 109 -1.28 -22.60 14.41
N SER A 110 -2.01 -23.60 14.93
CA SER A 110 -1.86 -24.99 14.47
C SER A 110 -2.58 -25.30 13.15
N GLU A 111 -3.31 -24.33 12.60
CA GLU A 111 -4.10 -24.42 11.38
C GLU A 111 -3.65 -23.32 10.39
N GLU A 112 -2.96 -23.73 9.33
CA GLU A 112 -2.46 -22.84 8.26
C GLU A 112 -3.60 -22.03 7.59
N GLU A 113 -4.82 -22.56 7.61
CA GLU A 113 -6.01 -21.99 6.97
C GLU A 113 -6.38 -20.58 7.51
N ASN A 114 -5.97 -20.24 8.73
CA ASN A 114 -6.25 -18.93 9.32
C ASN A 114 -5.28 -17.83 8.83
N VAL A 115 -4.04 -18.22 8.49
CA VAL A 115 -3.03 -17.30 7.94
C VAL A 115 -3.36 -16.98 6.47
N ASP A 116 -3.79 -17.99 5.71
CA ASP A 116 -4.14 -17.86 4.29
C ASP A 116 -5.37 -16.95 4.02
N CYS A 117 -6.14 -16.63 5.06
CA CYS A 117 -7.33 -15.78 4.98
C CYS A 117 -7.02 -14.29 5.23
N PHE A 118 -5.80 -13.96 5.68
CA PHE A 118 -5.43 -12.60 6.06
C PHE A 118 -4.46 -11.99 5.04
N ASP A 119 -4.88 -10.87 4.47
CA ASP A 119 -4.04 -9.96 3.70
C ASP A 119 -4.05 -8.59 4.40
N ALA A 120 -2.86 -8.01 4.58
CA ALA A 120 -2.69 -6.73 5.24
C ALA A 120 -3.36 -5.62 4.40
N PRO A 121 -4.19 -4.74 4.98
CA PRO A 121 -4.85 -3.66 4.27
C PRO A 121 -3.90 -2.47 4.02
N TYR A 122 -2.70 -2.78 3.53
CA TYR A 122 -1.59 -1.85 3.42
C TYR A 122 -0.97 -1.99 2.03
N TYR A 123 -0.55 -0.87 1.43
CA TYR A 123 0.27 -0.89 0.22
C TYR A 123 1.36 0.17 0.33
N ALA A 124 2.59 -0.21 0.00
CA ALA A 124 3.75 0.69 0.03
C ALA A 124 4.03 1.21 -1.39
N PRO A 125 3.45 2.34 -1.85
CA PRO A 125 3.62 2.79 -3.23
C PRO A 125 5.05 3.27 -3.52
N CYS A 126 5.47 3.18 -4.78
CA CYS A 126 6.63 3.90 -5.26
C CYS A 126 6.24 5.28 -5.84
N ILE A 127 7.22 6.14 -6.07
CA ILE A 127 6.96 7.51 -6.57
C ILE A 127 6.33 7.49 -7.97
N GLU A 128 6.69 6.54 -8.83
CA GLU A 128 6.13 6.37 -10.16
C GLU A 128 4.63 6.07 -10.10
N GLU A 129 4.19 5.22 -9.17
CA GLU A 129 2.77 4.87 -8.99
C GLU A 129 1.98 6.07 -8.48
N MET A 130 2.51 6.81 -7.51
CA MET A 130 1.86 8.02 -7.00
C MET A 130 1.77 9.10 -8.08
N LYS A 131 2.84 9.32 -8.84
CA LYS A 131 2.86 10.28 -9.96
C LYS A 131 1.78 9.96 -10.98
N LEU A 132 1.72 8.70 -11.41
CA LEU A 132 0.72 8.26 -12.37
C LEU A 132 -0.69 8.50 -11.86
N GLU A 133 -0.97 8.21 -10.59
CA GLU A 133 -2.32 8.39 -10.03
C GLU A 133 -2.66 9.87 -9.80
N ILE A 134 -1.71 10.71 -9.37
CA ILE A 134 -1.90 12.17 -9.27
C ILE A 134 -2.24 12.76 -10.65
N GLU A 135 -1.48 12.38 -11.69
CA GLU A 135 -1.72 12.83 -13.06
C GLU A 135 -3.05 12.32 -13.62
N LYS A 136 -3.45 11.09 -13.25
CA LYS A 136 -4.71 10.47 -13.68
C LYS A 136 -5.94 11.11 -13.02
N GLU A 137 -5.88 11.41 -11.72
CA GLU A 137 -6.97 12.07 -10.99
C GLU A 137 -7.12 13.54 -11.43
N GLY A 138 -6.03 14.28 -11.53
CA GLY A 138 -5.96 15.55 -12.25
C GLY A 138 -6.36 16.81 -11.48
N SER A 139 -6.81 16.73 -10.22
CA SER A 139 -7.06 17.91 -9.39
C SER A 139 -5.77 18.59 -8.95
N PHE A 140 -4.70 17.82 -8.79
CA PHE A 140 -3.43 18.28 -8.26
C PHE A 140 -2.28 18.13 -9.25
N MET A 141 -1.30 19.02 -9.13
CA MET A 141 -0.01 18.91 -9.81
C MET A 141 1.08 18.55 -8.81
N LEU A 142 1.99 17.67 -9.20
CA LEU A 142 3.18 17.36 -8.40
C LEU A 142 4.09 18.60 -8.32
N ASP A 143 4.40 19.03 -7.10
CA ASP A 143 5.29 20.15 -6.83
C ASP A 143 6.70 19.68 -6.44
N SER A 144 6.81 18.73 -5.51
CA SER A 144 8.10 18.14 -5.14
C SER A 144 7.94 16.75 -4.52
N HIS A 145 9.03 15.98 -4.49
CA HIS A 145 9.10 14.67 -3.85
C HIS A 145 10.43 14.52 -3.13
N ASN A 146 10.42 13.87 -1.97
CA ASN A 146 11.61 13.49 -1.21
C ASN A 146 11.41 12.09 -0.64
N VAL A 147 12.50 11.34 -0.53
CA VAL A 147 12.53 10.01 0.09
C VAL A 147 13.36 10.10 1.35
N TYR A 148 12.84 9.56 2.45
CA TYR A 148 13.54 9.50 3.73
C TYR A 148 13.62 8.05 4.18
N GLU A 149 14.83 7.53 4.26
CA GLU A 149 15.08 6.18 4.77
C GLU A 149 14.80 6.10 6.27
N ILE A 150 14.22 4.98 6.71
CA ILE A 150 14.05 4.68 8.13
C ILE A 150 15.12 3.66 8.52
N ASP A 151 16.15 4.15 9.19
CA ASP A 151 17.08 3.29 9.91
C ASP A 151 16.35 2.71 11.12
N GLY A 152 16.14 1.39 11.16
CA GLY A 152 15.55 0.76 12.33
C GLY A 152 16.61 0.27 13.32
N MET A 153 16.25 0.33 14.60
CA MET A 153 17.14 0.04 15.74
C MET A 153 17.37 -1.47 16.02
N LEU A 154 17.06 -2.39 15.09
CA LEU A 154 17.17 -3.81 15.39
C LEU A 154 18.59 -4.34 15.15
N GLU A 155 19.45 -4.20 16.15
CA GLU A 155 20.75 -4.87 16.17
C GLU A 155 20.60 -6.37 16.43
N ARG A 156 20.69 -7.17 15.36
CA ARG A 156 21.35 -8.47 15.44
C ARG A 156 22.30 -8.58 14.24
N ASN A 157 23.59 -8.70 14.55
CA ASN A 157 24.71 -8.96 13.62
C ASN A 157 25.31 -7.76 12.85
N HIS A 158 25.41 -6.56 13.45
CA HIS A 158 26.15 -5.42 12.88
C HIS A 158 25.70 -4.99 11.46
N GLN A 159 24.43 -5.20 11.12
CA GLN A 159 23.85 -4.72 9.87
C GLN A 159 22.55 -4.00 10.21
N LEU A 160 22.45 -2.72 9.83
CA LEU A 160 21.22 -1.96 9.96
C LEU A 160 20.14 -2.66 9.15
N ALA A 161 19.10 -3.15 9.82
CA ALA A 161 17.90 -3.55 9.12
C ALA A 161 17.26 -2.27 8.59
N HIS A 162 17.00 -2.23 7.29
CA HIS A 162 16.32 -1.11 6.63
C HIS A 162 14.82 -1.42 6.65
N TRP A 163 14.04 -0.61 7.37
CA TRP A 163 12.63 -0.91 7.68
C TRP A 163 11.64 -0.30 6.68
N GLY A 164 12.17 0.33 5.63
CA GLY A 164 11.39 0.99 4.59
C GLY A 164 11.82 2.44 4.39
N CYS A 165 11.12 3.15 3.50
CA CYS A 165 11.33 4.56 3.28
C CYS A 165 10.00 5.32 3.33
N TYR A 166 10.02 6.55 3.83
CA TYR A 166 8.92 7.48 3.70
C TYR A 166 9.04 8.24 2.39
N GLN A 167 7.99 8.14 1.58
CA GLN A 167 7.78 9.03 0.45
C GLN A 167 7.06 10.28 0.94
N VAL A 168 7.70 11.44 0.79
CA VAL A 168 7.10 12.74 1.11
C VAL A 168 6.86 13.49 -0.19
N VAL A 169 5.59 13.70 -0.52
CA VAL A 169 5.15 14.30 -1.78
C VAL A 169 4.40 15.59 -1.50
N SER A 170 4.81 16.67 -2.17
CA SER A 170 4.10 17.95 -2.18
C SER A 170 3.31 18.07 -3.46
N VAL A 171 2.02 18.41 -3.33
CA VAL A 171 1.11 18.66 -4.46
C VAL A 171 0.46 20.03 -4.34
N LEU A 172 0.21 20.66 -5.49
CA LEU A 172 -0.43 21.96 -5.61
C LEU A 172 -1.78 21.79 -6.29
N LEU A 173 -2.85 22.35 -5.71
CA LEU A 173 -4.17 22.35 -6.35
C LEU A 173 -4.08 23.10 -7.68
N GLY A 174 -4.52 22.44 -8.76
CA GLY A 174 -4.57 23.00 -10.10
C GLY A 174 -5.48 24.24 -10.21
N PRO A 175 -5.31 25.05 -11.26
CA PRO A 175 -6.18 26.19 -11.54
C PRO A 175 -7.62 25.80 -11.91
#